data_AF-A0A830DDW4-F1
#
_entry.id   AF-A0A830DDW4-F1
#
_cell.length_a   1.000
_cell.length_b   1.000
_cell.length_c   1.000
_cell.angle_alpha   90.00
_cell.angle_beta   90.00
_cell.angle_gamma   90.00
#
_symmetry.space_group_name_H-M   'P 1'
#
loop_
_entity.id
_entity.type
_entity.pdbx_description
1 polymer ?
#
loop_
_entity_poly.entity_id
_entity_poly.type
_entity_poly.pdbx_seq_one_letter_code
_entity_poly.pdbx_strand_id
1 'polypeptide(L)'
;QDGFDQQWLSLTFSKAIFLGNDLIAIISDLFGNMLLDSLNLGPVSPFDAAAIILAIGMAIIISSWSENYGDPSDNKDLLTQFRGAVVAIASDEKIALLGAIQSLFEGSMYTFVFLWTPALSPNDEEIPHGFIFATFMLASMLGSSIAARLLARNTVKVESYTQIVFVVSFAALLLPILTNVYPGFLFFFIFF
;
A
#
# COMPACT_ATOMS: atom_id res chain seq x y z
N GLN A 1 12.97 -27.56 -11.76
CA GLN A 1 12.19 -26.42 -11.23
C GLN A 1 13.07 -25.76 -10.20
N ASP A 2 13.68 -24.64 -10.57
CA ASP A 2 14.53 -23.85 -9.69
C ASP A 2 13.62 -23.07 -8.72
N GLY A 3 13.13 -23.77 -7.69
CA GLY A 3 12.37 -23.16 -6.62
C GLY A 3 13.33 -22.35 -5.75
N PHE A 4 13.27 -21.03 -5.85
CA PHE A 4 13.94 -20.15 -4.88
C PHE A 4 13.47 -20.51 -3.46
N ASP A 5 14.40 -20.52 -2.50
CA ASP A 5 14.07 -20.83 -1.12
C ASP A 5 13.00 -19.86 -0.58
N GLN A 6 12.03 -20.37 0.17
CA GLN A 6 10.85 -19.61 0.63
C GLN A 6 11.26 -18.40 1.50
N GLN A 7 12.45 -18.46 2.09
CA GLN A 7 13.08 -17.37 2.82
C GLN A 7 13.49 -16.19 1.93
N TRP A 8 14.01 -16.44 0.71
CA TRP A 8 14.38 -15.38 -0.24
C TRP A 8 13.16 -14.68 -0.79
N LEU A 9 12.06 -15.41 -1.00
CA LEU A 9 10.79 -14.85 -1.44
C LEU A 9 10.23 -13.87 -0.39
N SER A 10 10.18 -14.31 0.87
CA SER A 10 9.68 -13.49 1.98
C SER A 10 10.54 -12.25 2.23
N LEU A 11 11.87 -12.39 2.14
CA LEU A 11 12.80 -11.26 2.26
C LEU A 11 12.67 -10.27 1.09
N THR A 12 12.47 -10.77 -0.12
CA THR A 12 12.31 -9.93 -1.31
C THR A 12 11.01 -9.15 -1.25
N PHE A 13 9.89 -9.80 -0.91
CA PHE A 13 8.61 -9.11 -0.72
C PHE A 13 8.67 -8.06 0.39
N SER A 14 9.30 -8.38 1.52
CA SER A 14 9.47 -7.41 2.62
C SER A 14 10.30 -6.19 2.19
N LYS A 15 11.42 -6.40 1.47
CA LYS A 15 12.23 -5.30 0.92
C LYS A 15 11.48 -4.50 -0.14
N ALA A 16 10.72 -5.16 -1.01
CA ALA A 16 9.94 -4.51 -2.06
C ALA A 16 8.83 -3.63 -1.49
N ILE A 17 8.13 -4.09 -0.45
CA ILE A 17 7.10 -3.30 0.22
C ILE A 17 7.75 -2.12 0.95
N PHE A 18 8.73 -2.38 1.82
CA PHE A 18 9.32 -1.32 2.65
C PHE A 18 10.09 -0.27 1.84
N LEU A 19 10.92 -0.69 0.90
CA LEU A 19 11.71 0.23 0.08
C LEU A 19 10.93 0.72 -1.13
N GLY A 20 10.22 -0.17 -1.82
CA GLY A 20 9.58 0.13 -3.10
C GLY A 20 8.22 0.80 -2.98
N ASN A 21 7.38 0.42 -2.02
CA ASN A 21 6.07 1.05 -1.87
C ASN A 21 6.21 2.38 -1.14
N ASP A 22 6.73 2.35 0.10
CA ASP A 22 6.58 3.51 0.97
C ASP A 22 7.72 4.54 0.76
N LEU A 23 8.99 4.09 0.74
CA LEU A 23 10.13 5.00 0.58
C LEU A 23 10.17 5.65 -0.82
N ILE A 24 9.97 4.86 -1.88
CA ILE A 24 9.91 5.41 -3.25
C ILE A 24 8.68 6.31 -3.41
N ALA A 25 7.53 6.04 -2.77
CA ALA A 25 6.40 6.98 -2.81
C ALA A 25 6.77 8.35 -2.24
N ILE A 26 7.44 8.41 -1.09
CA ILE A 26 7.90 9.68 -0.49
C ILE A 26 8.86 10.42 -1.42
N ILE A 27 9.86 9.71 -1.94
CA ILE A 27 10.87 10.31 -2.83
C ILE A 27 10.23 10.80 -4.14
N SER A 28 9.30 10.02 -4.70
CA SER A 28 8.63 10.36 -5.96
C SER A 28 7.72 11.57 -5.80
N ASP A 29 7.04 11.69 -4.65
CA ASP A 29 6.20 12.85 -4.34
C ASP A 29 7.05 14.13 -4.18
N LEU A 30 8.14 14.08 -3.41
CA LEU A 30 9.11 15.18 -3.30
C LEU A 30 9.69 15.56 -4.66
N PHE A 31 10.06 14.57 -5.47
CA PHE A 31 10.61 14.80 -6.81
C PHE A 31 9.58 15.45 -7.74
N GLY A 32 8.32 14.99 -7.71
CA GLY A 32 7.22 15.58 -8.46
C GLY A 32 6.97 17.05 -8.10
N ASN A 33 6.94 17.37 -6.80
CA ASN A 33 6.81 18.75 -6.33
C ASN A 33 7.99 19.62 -6.77
N MET A 34 9.23 19.12 -6.69
CA MET A 34 10.42 19.84 -7.17
C MET A 34 10.38 20.11 -8.68
N LEU A 35 9.90 19.16 -9.48
CA LEU A 35 9.74 19.31 -10.94
C LEU A 35 8.74 20.41 -11.31
N LEU A 36 7.63 20.49 -10.56
CA LEU A 36 6.62 21.52 -10.73
C LEU A 36 7.14 22.89 -10.30
N ASP A 37 7.71 23.00 -9.09
CA ASP A 37 8.03 24.29 -8.47
C ASP A 37 9.38 24.87 -8.94
N SER A 38 10.42 24.05 -9.08
CA SER A 38 11.79 24.54 -9.36
C SER A 38 12.10 24.68 -10.85
N LEU A 39 11.49 23.82 -11.69
CA LEU A 39 11.72 23.83 -13.14
C LEU A 39 10.57 24.51 -13.90
N ASN A 40 9.46 24.86 -13.23
CA ASN A 40 8.25 25.45 -13.81
C ASN A 40 7.75 24.66 -15.03
N LEU A 41 8.09 23.37 -15.10
CA LEU A 41 7.62 22.44 -16.10
C LEU A 41 6.20 22.14 -15.67
N GLY A 42 5.22 22.59 -16.46
CA GLY A 42 3.80 22.60 -16.10
C GLY A 42 3.26 21.27 -15.56
N PRO A 43 1.95 21.20 -15.24
CA PRO A 43 1.34 20.09 -14.47
C PRO A 43 1.50 18.67 -15.05
N VAL A 44 2.04 18.55 -16.28
CA VAL A 44 2.33 17.28 -16.97
C VAL A 44 3.71 16.71 -16.59
N SER A 45 4.60 17.49 -15.98
CA SER A 45 5.99 17.10 -15.71
C SER A 45 6.18 15.84 -14.85
N PRO A 46 5.34 15.54 -13.83
CA PRO A 46 5.47 14.29 -13.08
C PRO A 46 5.10 13.06 -13.93
N PHE A 47 4.16 13.23 -14.88
CA PHE A 47 3.74 12.15 -15.78
C PHE A 47 4.83 11.79 -16.79
N ASP A 48 5.51 12.79 -17.34
CA ASP A 48 6.63 12.58 -18.26
C ASP A 48 7.81 11.88 -17.55
N ALA A 49 8.12 12.29 -16.32
CA ALA A 49 9.14 11.64 -15.50
C ALA A 49 8.77 10.17 -15.21
N ALA A 50 7.51 9.89 -14.86
CA ALA A 50 7.02 8.54 -14.62
C ALA A 50 7.12 7.66 -15.88
N ALA A 51 6.81 8.20 -17.06
CA ALA A 51 6.90 7.49 -18.34
C ALA A 51 8.35 7.06 -18.67
N ILE A 52 9.32 7.93 -18.40
CA ILE A 52 10.75 7.62 -18.60
C ILE A 52 11.19 6.48 -17.67
N ILE A 53 10.81 6.55 -16.39
CA ILE A 53 11.13 5.50 -15.41
C ILE A 53 10.51 4.16 -15.81
N LEU A 54 9.25 4.16 -16.26
CA LEU A 54 8.57 2.97 -16.78
C LEU A 54 9.27 2.36 -17.99
N ALA A 55 9.72 3.19 -18.94
CA ALA A 55 10.44 2.71 -20.11
C ALA A 55 11.77 2.03 -19.74
N ILE A 56 12.50 2.59 -18.78
CA ILE A 56 13.73 1.98 -18.25
C ILE A 56 13.40 0.65 -17.56
N GLY A 57 12.36 0.61 -16.72
CA GLY A 57 11.91 -0.62 -16.06
C GLY A 57 11.55 -1.72 -17.06
N MET A 58 10.84 -1.38 -18.13
CA MET A 58 10.51 -2.29 -19.22
C MET A 58 11.77 -2.84 -19.90
N ALA A 59 12.75 -1.99 -20.22
CA ALA A 59 14.00 -2.43 -20.83
C ALA A 59 14.79 -3.39 -19.92
N ILE A 60 14.78 -3.15 -18.60
CA ILE A 60 15.42 -4.04 -17.62
C ILE A 60 14.69 -5.39 -17.56
N ILE A 61 13.36 -5.40 -17.53
CA ILE A 61 12.57 -6.64 -17.50
C ILE A 61 12.86 -7.48 -18.74
N ILE A 62 12.79 -6.89 -19.94
CA ILE A 62 13.05 -7.60 -21.20
C ILE A 62 14.46 -8.19 -21.26
N SER A 63 15.46 -7.49 -20.69
CA SER A 63 16.85 -7.93 -20.72
C SER A 63 17.22 -8.90 -19.59
N SER A 64 16.55 -8.83 -18.44
CA SER A 64 16.96 -9.54 -17.22
C SER A 64 16.04 -10.70 -16.85
N TRP A 65 14.78 -10.71 -17.29
CA TRP A 65 13.84 -11.79 -16.96
C TRP A 65 13.82 -12.84 -18.07
N SER A 66 14.14 -14.09 -17.73
CA SER A 66 13.87 -15.23 -18.60
C SER A 66 12.40 -15.60 -18.51
N GLU A 67 11.77 -15.82 -19.65
CA GLU A 67 10.34 -16.15 -19.73
C GLU A 67 10.04 -17.48 -19.01
N ASN A 68 9.12 -17.44 -18.03
CA ASN A 68 8.69 -18.61 -17.28
C ASN A 68 7.43 -19.19 -17.93
N TYR A 69 7.61 -20.15 -18.84
CA TYR A 69 6.54 -20.72 -19.66
C TYR A 69 5.57 -21.69 -18.92
N GLY A 70 5.63 -21.78 -17.60
CA GLY A 70 4.77 -22.68 -16.83
C GLY A 70 5.02 -24.16 -17.16
N ASP A 71 4.18 -25.05 -16.63
CA ASP A 71 4.26 -26.48 -16.93
C ASP A 71 3.39 -26.80 -18.17
N PRO A 72 3.97 -27.17 -19.32
CA PRO A 72 3.20 -27.47 -20.54
C PRO A 72 2.32 -28.72 -20.40
N SER A 73 2.47 -29.49 -19.32
CA SER A 73 1.61 -30.64 -19.02
C SER A 73 0.32 -30.28 -18.28
N ASP A 74 0.21 -29.08 -17.70
CA ASP A 74 -0.98 -28.61 -16.98
C ASP A 74 -1.85 -27.72 -17.86
N ASN A 75 -2.42 -28.32 -18.92
CA ASN A 75 -3.35 -27.66 -19.85
C ASN A 75 -4.75 -27.46 -19.22
N LYS A 76 -4.78 -27.02 -17.96
CA LYS A 76 -6.02 -26.72 -17.25
C LYS A 76 -6.58 -25.40 -17.76
N ASP A 77 -7.77 -25.51 -18.32
CA ASP A 77 -8.57 -24.36 -18.76
C ASP A 77 -8.62 -23.30 -17.65
N LEU A 78 -8.32 -22.03 -17.98
CA LEU A 78 -8.18 -20.94 -16.99
C LEU A 78 -9.43 -20.85 -16.10
N LEU A 79 -10.59 -21.08 -16.68
CA LEU A 79 -11.90 -21.06 -16.01
C LEU A 79 -11.99 -22.14 -14.91
N THR A 80 -11.38 -23.31 -15.15
CA THR A 80 -11.31 -24.40 -14.16
C THR A 80 -10.39 -24.03 -13.00
N GLN A 81 -9.28 -23.33 -13.28
CA GLN A 81 -8.36 -22.85 -12.24
C GLN A 81 -9.00 -21.76 -11.38
N PHE A 82 -9.67 -20.77 -12.00
CA PHE A 82 -10.42 -19.75 -11.29
C PHE A 82 -11.53 -20.36 -10.43
N ARG A 83 -12.28 -21.33 -10.95
CA ARG A 83 -13.31 -22.03 -10.17
C ARG A 83 -12.70 -22.78 -8.99
N GLY A 84 -11.57 -23.45 -9.20
CA GLY A 84 -10.83 -24.12 -8.13
C GLY A 84 -10.39 -23.15 -7.02
N ALA A 85 -9.87 -21.98 -7.39
CA ALA A 85 -9.48 -20.94 -6.45
C ALA A 85 -10.69 -20.37 -5.67
N VAL A 86 -11.80 -20.08 -6.35
CA VAL A 86 -13.04 -19.60 -5.70
C VAL A 86 -13.58 -20.64 -4.71
N VAL A 87 -13.60 -21.92 -5.09
CA VAL A 87 -14.04 -22.99 -4.19
C VAL A 87 -13.09 -23.13 -3.01
N ALA A 88 -11.77 -23.04 -3.21
CA ALA A 88 -10.79 -23.10 -2.14
C ALA A 88 -10.99 -21.95 -1.13
N ILE A 89 -11.15 -20.71 -1.62
CA ILE A 89 -11.42 -19.53 -0.78
C ILE A 89 -12.75 -19.69 -0.03
N ALA A 90 -13.81 -20.13 -0.70
CA ALA A 90 -15.12 -20.31 -0.08
C ALA A 90 -15.18 -21.48 0.91
N SER A 91 -14.32 -22.49 0.74
CA SER A 91 -14.27 -23.67 1.62
C SER A 91 -13.52 -23.41 2.93
N ASP A 92 -12.59 -22.46 2.94
CA ASP A 92 -11.84 -22.08 4.14
C ASP A 92 -12.34 -20.74 4.67
N GLU A 93 -13.15 -20.80 5.73
CA GLU A 93 -13.72 -19.63 6.39
C GLU A 93 -12.64 -18.63 6.83
N LYS A 94 -11.43 -19.08 7.19
CA LYS A 94 -10.34 -18.19 7.59
C LYS A 94 -9.81 -17.39 6.40
N ILE A 95 -9.68 -18.04 5.24
CA ILE A 95 -9.22 -17.37 4.01
C ILE A 95 -10.29 -16.37 3.55
N ALA A 96 -11.56 -16.76 3.58
CA ALA A 96 -12.67 -15.86 3.25
C ALA A 96 -12.72 -14.64 4.20
N LEU A 97 -12.56 -14.85 5.51
CA LEU A 97 -12.56 -13.78 6.50
C LEU A 97 -11.36 -12.84 6.33
N LEU A 98 -10.17 -13.38 6.07
CA LEU A 98 -8.97 -12.58 5.78
C LEU A 98 -9.17 -11.72 4.53
N GLY A 99 -9.76 -12.29 3.47
CA GLY A 99 -10.13 -11.55 2.27
C GLY A 99 -11.12 -10.42 2.55
N ALA A 100 -12.17 -10.70 3.34
CA ALA A 100 -13.15 -9.69 3.73
C ALA A 100 -12.53 -8.55 4.55
N ILE A 101 -11.66 -8.87 5.51
CA ILE A 101 -10.93 -7.88 6.31
C ILE A 101 -10.05 -7.00 5.41
N GLN A 102 -9.30 -7.60 4.48
CA GLN A 102 -8.46 -6.86 3.54
C GLN A 102 -9.28 -5.93 2.64
N SER A 103 -10.38 -6.43 2.07
CA SER A 103 -11.26 -5.61 1.22
C SER A 103 -11.89 -4.44 1.97
N LEU A 104 -12.33 -4.65 3.21
CA LEU A 104 -12.88 -3.57 4.04
C LEU A 104 -11.81 -2.54 4.42
N PHE A 105 -10.60 -3.00 4.76
CA PHE A 105 -9.48 -2.13 5.09
C PHE A 105 -9.05 -1.29 3.90
N GLU A 106 -8.78 -1.91 2.75
CA GLU A 106 -8.41 -1.19 1.52
C GLU A 106 -9.52 -0.23 1.08
N GLY A 107 -10.79 -0.66 1.14
CA GLY A 107 -11.93 0.21 0.84
C GLY A 107 -11.98 1.47 1.72
N SER A 108 -11.72 1.32 3.02
CA SER A 108 -11.64 2.46 3.95
C SER A 108 -10.45 3.38 3.63
N MET A 109 -9.29 2.82 3.29
CA MET A 109 -8.09 3.55 2.92
C MET A 109 -8.29 4.37 1.64
N TYR A 110 -8.87 3.77 0.60
CA TYR A 110 -9.16 4.49 -0.65
C TYR A 110 -10.21 5.58 -0.48
N THR A 111 -11.23 5.35 0.35
CA THR A 111 -12.22 6.39 0.68
C THR A 111 -11.55 7.57 1.37
N PHE A 112 -10.62 7.31 2.29
CA PHE A 112 -9.81 8.36 2.92
C PHE A 112 -8.94 9.10 1.89
N VAL A 113 -8.19 8.40 1.05
CA VAL A 113 -7.31 9.00 0.01
C VAL A 113 -8.09 9.83 -1.01
N PHE A 114 -9.37 9.53 -1.23
CA PHE A 114 -10.23 10.34 -2.07
C PHE A 114 -10.75 11.61 -1.37
N LEU A 115 -11.08 11.52 -0.08
CA LEU A 115 -11.76 12.60 0.64
C LEU A 115 -10.83 13.57 1.38
N TRP A 116 -9.57 13.21 1.64
CA TRP A 116 -8.69 14.06 2.46
C TRP A 116 -8.37 15.40 1.81
N THR A 117 -8.15 15.46 0.50
CA THR A 117 -7.86 16.70 -0.22
C THR A 117 -9.03 17.71 -0.19
N PRO A 118 -10.28 17.35 -0.56
CA PRO A 118 -11.41 18.28 -0.44
C PRO A 118 -11.79 18.58 1.02
N ALA A 119 -11.50 17.68 1.97
CA ALA A 119 -11.77 17.93 3.39
C ALA A 119 -10.82 18.97 4.01
N LEU A 120 -9.56 19.03 3.54
CA LEU A 120 -8.54 19.95 4.02
C LEU A 120 -8.64 21.34 3.38
N SER A 121 -9.03 21.43 2.11
CA SER A 121 -9.17 22.70 1.40
C SER A 121 -10.62 22.95 0.93
N PRO A 122 -11.57 23.18 1.85
CA PRO A 122 -12.95 23.48 1.48
C PRO A 122 -13.13 24.85 0.82
N ASN A 123 -12.14 25.75 0.91
CA ASN A 123 -12.15 27.12 0.37
C ASN A 123 -10.98 27.41 -0.61
N ASP A 124 -10.39 26.40 -1.24
CA ASP A 124 -9.22 26.54 -2.15
C ASP A 124 -8.00 27.24 -1.49
N GLU A 125 -7.76 26.97 -0.22
CA GLU A 125 -6.52 27.40 0.44
C GLU A 125 -5.31 26.64 -0.12
N GLU A 126 -4.19 27.35 -0.34
CA GLU A 126 -2.92 26.78 -0.77
C GLU A 126 -2.30 25.95 0.37
N ILE A 127 -2.63 24.67 0.40
CA ILE A 127 -2.08 23.70 1.34
C ILE A 127 -1.00 22.88 0.63
N PRO A 128 0.17 22.64 1.27
CA PRO A 128 1.22 21.79 0.71
C PRO A 128 0.82 20.30 0.79
N HIS A 129 0.01 19.86 -0.18
CA HIS A 129 -0.55 18.50 -0.23
C HIS A 129 0.52 17.40 -0.24
N GLY A 130 1.62 17.61 -0.97
CA GLY A 130 2.73 16.64 -1.03
C GLY A 130 3.39 16.40 0.33
N PHE A 131 3.61 17.46 1.12
CA PHE A 131 4.15 17.30 2.48
C PHE A 131 3.22 16.52 3.41
N ILE A 132 1.90 16.75 3.31
CA ILE A 132 0.91 15.99 4.07
C ILE A 132 0.92 14.52 3.65
N PHE A 133 0.94 14.24 2.35
CA PHE A 133 1.04 12.88 1.83
C PHE A 133 2.34 12.18 2.26
N ALA A 134 3.48 12.89 2.24
CA ALA A 134 4.75 12.38 2.74
C ALA A 134 4.70 12.02 4.23
N THR A 135 3.95 12.78 5.04
CA THR A 135 3.74 12.41 6.45
C THR A 135 2.90 11.14 6.62
N PHE A 136 1.90 10.90 5.75
CA PHE A 136 1.12 9.65 5.77
C PHE A 136 1.99 8.45 5.41
N MET A 137 2.79 8.57 4.35
CA MET A 137 3.70 7.50 3.96
C MET A 137 4.79 7.28 5.02
N LEU A 138 5.25 8.32 5.71
CA LEU A 138 6.20 8.17 6.81
C LEU A 138 5.56 7.46 8.02
N ALA A 139 4.31 7.78 8.36
CA ALA A 139 3.57 7.12 9.43
C ALA A 139 3.36 5.62 9.12
N SER A 140 2.95 5.28 7.89
CA SER A 140 2.79 3.89 7.45
C SER A 140 4.12 3.11 7.45
N MET A 141 5.24 3.75 7.08
CA MET A 141 6.58 3.15 7.19
C MET A 141 6.95 2.84 8.64
N LEU A 142 6.66 3.76 9.56
CA LEU A 142 6.93 3.58 10.98
C LEU A 142 6.04 2.46 11.55
N GLY A 143 4.76 2.44 11.20
CA GLY A 143 3.82 1.37 11.55
C GLY A 143 4.31 0.00 11.10
N SER A 144 4.70 -0.11 9.82
CA SER A 144 5.26 -1.33 9.23
C SER A 144 6.57 -1.76 9.90
N SER A 145 7.43 -0.81 10.25
CA SER A 145 8.68 -1.09 10.97
C SER A 145 8.44 -1.61 12.39
N ILE A 146 7.47 -1.04 13.10
CA ILE A 146 7.05 -1.49 14.43
C ILE A 146 6.44 -2.89 14.32
N ALA A 147 5.54 -3.11 13.37
CA ALA A 147 4.93 -4.41 13.09
C ALA A 147 5.98 -5.48 12.81
N ALA A 148 6.94 -5.19 11.92
CA ALA A 148 8.03 -6.11 11.58
C ALA A 148 8.89 -6.46 12.81
N ARG A 149 9.24 -5.48 13.66
CA ARG A 149 9.99 -5.72 14.90
C ARG A 149 9.19 -6.50 15.94
N LEU A 150 7.87 -6.30 15.97
CA LEU A 150 6.98 -6.98 16.90
C LEU A 150 6.74 -8.44 16.48
N LEU A 151 6.57 -8.69 15.19
CA LEU A 151 6.45 -10.03 14.59
C LEU A 151 7.76 -10.82 14.63
N ALA A 152 8.92 -10.15 14.60
CA ALA A 152 10.22 -10.79 14.82
C ALA A 152 10.36 -11.36 16.25
N ARG A 153 9.55 -10.88 17.21
CA ARG A 153 9.47 -11.48 18.54
C ARG A 153 8.39 -12.57 18.49
N ASN A 154 8.81 -13.83 18.62
CA ASN A 154 7.93 -15.02 18.60
C ASN A 154 6.93 -15.11 19.78
N THR A 155 6.72 -14.02 20.51
CA THR A 155 5.90 -13.94 21.73
C THR A 155 4.49 -13.42 21.47
N VAL A 156 4.24 -12.76 20.34
CA VAL A 156 2.92 -12.16 20.03
C VAL A 156 2.26 -12.90 18.87
N LYS A 157 1.05 -13.43 19.10
CA LYS A 157 0.23 -14.00 18.03
C LYS A 157 -0.26 -12.88 17.12
N VAL A 158 -0.06 -13.04 15.82
CA VAL A 158 -0.47 -12.08 14.77
C VAL A 158 -1.94 -11.69 14.91
N GLU A 159 -2.80 -12.67 15.21
CA GLU A 159 -4.25 -12.47 15.40
C GLU A 159 -4.57 -11.42 16.47
N SER A 160 -3.88 -11.47 17.62
CA SER A 160 -4.12 -10.55 18.73
C SER A 160 -3.60 -9.14 18.42
N TYR A 161 -2.46 -9.05 17.73
CA TYR A 161 -1.91 -7.79 17.25
C TYR A 161 -2.85 -7.10 16.26
N THR A 162 -3.32 -7.83 15.25
CA THR A 162 -4.22 -7.32 14.21
C THR A 162 -5.54 -6.83 14.80
N GLN A 163 -6.10 -7.54 15.78
CA GLN A 163 -7.32 -7.10 16.49
C GLN A 163 -7.12 -5.77 17.21
N ILE A 164 -6.01 -5.59 17.92
CA ILE A 164 -5.70 -4.33 18.61
C ILE A 164 -5.57 -3.18 17.61
N VAL A 165 -4.87 -3.40 16.50
CA VAL A 165 -4.71 -2.41 15.43
C VAL A 165 -6.09 -1.99 14.90
N PHE A 166 -6.97 -2.94 14.55
CA PHE A 166 -8.30 -2.63 14.04
C PHE A 166 -9.18 -1.87 15.04
N VAL A 167 -9.14 -2.22 16.32
CA VAL A 167 -9.91 -1.50 17.35
C VAL A 167 -9.41 -0.07 17.51
N VAL A 168 -8.09 0.14 17.50
CA VAL A 168 -7.49 1.47 17.57
C VAL A 168 -7.82 2.29 16.33
N SER A 169 -7.69 1.72 15.13
CA SER A 169 -8.07 2.39 13.87
C SER A 169 -9.55 2.76 13.83
N PHE A 170 -10.44 1.88 14.31
CA PHE A 170 -11.87 2.18 14.43
C PHE A 170 -12.13 3.34 15.38
N ALA A 171 -11.49 3.36 16.55
CA ALA A 171 -11.62 4.46 17.50
C ALA A 171 -11.10 5.78 16.91
N ALA A 172 -9.97 5.75 16.19
CA ALA A 172 -9.39 6.91 15.53
C ALA A 172 -10.30 7.45 14.41
N LEU A 173 -10.94 6.58 13.63
CA LEU A 173 -11.92 6.95 12.59
C LEU A 173 -13.24 7.50 13.17
N LEU A 174 -13.61 7.08 14.38
CA LEU A 174 -14.86 7.49 15.03
C LEU A 174 -14.73 8.84 15.76
N LEU A 175 -13.50 9.21 16.14
CA LEU A 175 -13.20 10.45 16.87
C LEU A 175 -13.65 11.73 16.13
N PRO A 176 -13.35 11.93 14.82
CA PRO A 176 -13.79 13.10 14.06
C PRO A 176 -15.31 13.19 13.90
N ILE A 177 -16.03 12.07 14.00
CA ILE A 177 -17.49 12.02 13.90
C ILE A 177 -18.13 12.53 15.20
N LEU A 178 -17.54 12.20 16.36
CA LEU A 178 -18.05 12.58 17.67
C LEU A 178 -17.62 13.99 18.08
N THR A 179 -16.38 14.35 17.82
CA THR A 179 -15.88 15.69 18.08
C THR A 179 -16.07 16.48 16.80
N ASN A 180 -17.11 17.32 16.77
CA ASN A 180 -17.45 18.26 15.68
C ASN A 180 -16.39 19.37 15.51
N VAL A 181 -15.11 18.99 15.55
CA VAL A 181 -13.93 19.82 15.78
C VAL A 181 -12.94 19.44 14.67
N TYR A 182 -12.79 20.35 13.70
CA TYR A 182 -11.89 20.23 12.54
C TYR A 182 -10.47 19.69 12.82
N PRO A 183 -9.80 19.94 13.97
CA PRO A 183 -8.50 19.31 14.26
C PRO A 183 -8.56 17.83 14.66
N GLY A 184 -9.74 17.20 14.79
CA GLY A 184 -9.85 15.74 14.97
C GLY A 184 -9.31 14.95 13.77
N PHE A 185 -9.26 15.57 12.59
CA PHE A 185 -8.62 15.04 11.39
C PHE A 185 -7.12 14.76 11.60
N LEU A 186 -6.44 15.53 12.48
CA LEU A 186 -5.02 15.32 12.79
C LEU A 186 -4.75 14.09 13.67
N PHE A 187 -5.67 13.72 14.56
CA PHE A 187 -5.53 12.52 15.40
C PHE A 187 -5.73 11.21 14.64
N PHE A 188 -6.49 11.25 13.54
CA PHE A 188 -6.61 10.15 12.60
C PHE A 188 -5.25 9.77 11.97
N PHE A 189 -4.33 10.72 11.82
CA PHE A 189 -3.07 10.53 11.09
C PHE A 189 -1.95 9.82 11.83
N ILE A 190 -2.08 9.56 13.14
CA ILE A 190 -1.03 8.87 13.92
C ILE A 190 -1.11 7.34 13.78
N PHE A 191 -2.23 6.81 13.26
CA PHE A 191 -2.53 5.37 13.33
C PHE A 191 -2.73 4.66 11.98
N PHE A 192 -2.48 5.36 10.87
CA PHE A 192 -2.27 4.75 9.56
C PHE A 192 -0.77 4.59 9.27
#